data_AF-A0A8X6UGA5-F1
#
_entry.id   AF-A0A8X6UGA5-F1
#
_cell.length_a   1.000
_cell.length_b   1.000
_cell.length_c   1.000
_cell.angle_alpha   90.00
_cell.angle_beta   90.00
_cell.angle_gamma   90.00
#
_symmetry.space_group_name_H-M   'P 1'
#
loop_
_entity.id
_entity.type
_entity.pdbx_description
1 polymer ?
#
loop_
_entity_poly.entity_id
_entity_poly.type
_entity_poly.pdbx_seq_one_letter_code
_entity_poly.pdbx_strand_id
1 'polypeptide(L)' 'MVKNQSSLVRAFRLMDDNRDRKLDLEEMKLGLKEYGATLEDDEVAELFKELDKDESGTVSFEEFLKAVR' A
#
# COMPACT_ATOMS: atom_id res chain seq x y z
N MET A 1 12.44 -20.92 5.08
CA MET A 1 11.91 -19.90 4.15
C MET A 1 11.53 -18.66 4.96
N VAL A 2 12.45 -17.71 5.10
CA VAL A 2 12.15 -16.43 5.74
C VAL A 2 11.59 -15.52 4.65
N LYS A 3 10.26 -15.52 4.48
CA LYS A 3 9.61 -14.63 3.51
C LYS A 3 9.76 -13.18 3.99
N ASN A 4 10.78 -12.49 3.49
CA ASN A 4 10.85 -11.07 3.11
C ASN A 4 9.92 -10.02 3.78
N GLN A 5 9.59 -10.13 5.07
CA GLN A 5 8.89 -9.05 5.80
C GLN A 5 9.62 -7.72 5.68
N SER A 6 10.95 -7.77 5.57
CA SER A 6 11.83 -6.61 5.36
C SER A 6 11.59 -5.85 4.05
N SER A 7 11.19 -6.51 2.96
CA SER A 7 10.96 -5.80 1.69
C SER A 7 9.59 -5.11 1.65
N LEU A 8 8.57 -5.74 2.23
CA LEU A 8 7.20 -5.17 2.28
C LEU A 8 7.11 -4.00 3.26
N VAL A 9 7.74 -4.12 4.43
CA VAL A 9 7.87 -2.99 5.38
C VAL A 9 8.61 -1.83 4.72
N ARG A 10 9.66 -2.12 3.94
CA ARG A 10 10.43 -1.08 3.24
C ARG A 10 9.64 -0.43 2.12
N ALA A 11 8.85 -1.21 1.37
CA ALA A 11 7.96 -0.68 0.35
C ALA A 11 6.91 0.24 1.00
N PHE A 12 6.18 -0.23 2.02
CA PHE A 12 5.20 0.58 2.73
C PHE A 12 5.78 1.91 3.23
N ARG A 13 6.93 1.87 3.89
CA ARG A 13 7.63 3.09 4.39
C ARG A 13 8.12 4.02 3.28
N LEU A 14 8.29 3.52 2.07
CA LEU A 14 8.68 4.34 0.92
C LEU A 14 7.47 5.05 0.32
N MET A 15 6.29 4.43 0.41
CA MET A 15 5.03 5.00 -0.07
C MET A 15 4.39 5.99 0.93
N ASP A 16 4.57 5.75 2.24
CA ASP A 16 4.09 6.59 3.35
C ASP A 16 4.90 7.90 3.44
N ASP A 17 4.60 8.85 2.55
CA ASP A 17 5.31 10.13 2.41
C ASP A 17 5.09 11.04 3.64
N ASN A 18 3.85 11.10 4.13
CA ASN A 18 3.48 11.96 5.24
C ASN A 18 3.88 11.38 6.63
N ARG A 19 4.23 10.10 6.69
CA ARG A 19 4.67 9.33 7.88
C ARG A 19 3.60 9.14 8.95
N ASP A 20 2.33 9.12 8.57
CA ASP A 20 1.22 8.86 9.48
C ASP A 20 0.95 7.37 9.71
N ARG A 21 1.76 6.49 9.07
CA ARG A 21 1.73 5.02 9.18
C ARG A 21 0.53 4.35 8.53
N LYS A 22 -0.14 5.07 7.64
CA LYS A 22 -1.19 4.56 6.76
C LYS A 22 -0.87 5.05 5.34
N LEU A 23 -1.60 4.55 4.36
CA LEU A 23 -1.49 5.01 2.98
C LEU A 23 -2.85 5.54 2.56
N ASP A 24 -2.91 6.80 2.17
CA ASP A 24 -4.05 7.25 1.38
C ASP A 24 -3.93 6.80 -0.09
N LEU A 25 -4.97 7.07 -0.87
CA LEU A 25 -5.02 6.65 -2.28
C LEU A 25 -3.93 7.33 -3.12
N GLU A 26 -3.57 8.58 -2.82
CA GLU A 26 -2.54 9.31 -3.56
C GLU A 26 -1.15 8.76 -3.25
N GLU A 27 -0.85 8.53 -1.97
CA GLU A 27 0.39 7.89 -1.49
C GLU A 27 0.57 6.49 -2.09
N MET A 28 -0.50 5.71 -2.15
CA MET A 28 -0.47 4.38 -2.77
C MET A 28 -0.22 4.45 -4.29
N LYS A 29 -0.85 5.37 -5.01
CA LYS A 29 -0.62 5.59 -6.45
C LYS A 29 0.82 6.00 -6.73
N LEU A 30 1.31 7.01 -6.02
CA LEU A 30 2.69 7.50 -6.17
C LEU A 30 3.68 6.41 -5.82
N GLY A 31 3.49 5.74 -4.69
CA GLY A 31 4.34 4.68 -4.20
C GLY A 31 4.46 3.49 -5.13
N LEU A 32 3.35 3.02 -5.70
CA LEU A 32 3.34 1.93 -6.69
C LEU A 32 4.07 2.34 -7.98
N LYS A 33 3.86 3.57 -8.45
CA LYS A 33 4.56 4.11 -9.62
C LYS A 33 6.06 4.22 -9.40
N GLU A 34 6.50 4.70 -8.24
CA GLU A 34 7.92 4.78 -7.88
C GLU A 34 8.56 3.40 -7.70
N TYR A 35 7.78 2.42 -7.25
CA TYR A 35 8.21 1.03 -7.19
C TYR A 35 8.32 0.36 -8.58
N GLY A 36 7.89 1.06 -9.64
CA GLY A 36 7.94 0.58 -11.02
C GLY A 36 6.75 -0.29 -11.42
N ALA A 37 5.66 -0.27 -10.65
CA ALA A 37 4.41 -0.91 -11.07
C ALA A 37 3.75 -0.07 -12.16
N THR A 38 3.29 -0.76 -13.20
CA THR A 38 2.48 -0.18 -14.29
C THR A 38 1.03 -0.57 -14.05
N LEU A 39 0.38 0.11 -13.11
CA LEU A 39 -1.05 0.00 -12.85
C LEU A 39 -1.71 1.32 -13.27
N GLU A 40 -2.86 1.22 -13.92
CA GLU A 40 -3.69 2.38 -14.21
C GLU A 40 -4.38 2.88 -12.93
N ASP A 41 -4.78 4.16 -12.92
CA ASP A 41 -5.40 4.80 -11.76
C ASP A 41 -6.63 4.05 -11.22
N ASP A 42 -7.43 3.46 -12.13
CA ASP A 42 -8.61 2.66 -11.78
C ASP A 42 -8.22 1.34 -11.12
N GLU A 43 -7.14 0.69 -11.58
CA GLU A 43 -6.64 -0.56 -10.99
C GLU A 43 -6.10 -0.32 -9.57
N VAL A 44 -5.42 0.81 -9.36
CA VAL A 44 -4.98 1.21 -8.01
C VAL A 44 -6.16 1.51 -7.10
N ALA A 45 -7.22 2.17 -7.61
CA ALA A 45 -8.41 2.47 -6.83
C ALA A 45 -9.18 1.21 -6.42
N GLU A 46 -9.30 0.23 -7.31
CA GLU A 46 -9.92 -1.06 -6.98
C GLU A 46 -9.07 -1.84 -5.97
N LEU A 47 -7.75 -1.89 -6.15
CA LEU A 47 -6.84 -2.50 -5.18
C LEU A 47 -6.96 -1.81 -3.82
N PHE A 48 -7.02 -0.48 -3.78
CA PHE A 48 -7.18 0.28 -2.55
C PHE A 48 -8.45 -0.10 -1.80
N LYS A 49 -9.61 -0.18 -2.48
CA LYS A 49 -10.87 -0.64 -1.88
C LYS A 49 -10.78 -2.08 -1.38
N GLU A 50 -10.04 -2.94 -2.07
CA GLU A 50 -9.83 -4.30 -1.61
C GLU A 50 -8.96 -4.36 -0.34
N LEU A 51 -8.06 -3.39 -0.13
CA LEU A 51 -7.18 -3.32 1.04
C LEU A 51 -7.85 -2.65 2.25
N ASP A 52 -8.58 -1.55 2.04
CA ASP A 52 -9.28 -0.77 3.07
C ASP A 52 -10.51 -1.53 3.58
N LYS A 53 -10.29 -2.48 4.50
CA LYS A 53 -11.33 -3.40 4.99
C LYS A 53 -12.23 -2.76 6.02
N ASP A 54 -11.73 -1.74 6.71
CA ASP A 54 -12.50 -1.00 7.70
C ASP A 54 -13.18 0.26 7.13
N GLU A 55 -13.01 0.52 5.83
CA GLU A 55 -13.56 1.68 5.11
C GLU A 55 -13.13 3.01 5.74
N SER A 56 -11.92 3.07 6.30
CA SER A 56 -11.36 4.27 6.92
C SER A 56 -10.94 5.35 5.91
N GLY A 57 -10.89 5.00 4.62
CA GLY A 57 -10.35 5.87 3.56
C GLY A 57 -8.83 5.87 3.53
N THR A 58 -8.18 4.95 4.24
CA THR A 58 -6.73 4.77 4.30
C THR A 58 -6.38 3.30 4.51
N VAL A 59 -5.29 2.83 3.93
CA VAL A 59 -4.79 1.46 4.16
C VAL A 59 -3.80 1.48 5.30
N SER A 60 -4.17 0.88 6.43
CA SER A 60 -3.24 0.70 7.55
C SER A 60 -2.15 -0.32 7.23
N PHE A 61 -1.03 -0.25 7.94
CA PHE A 61 0.04 -1.24 7.80
C PHE A 61 -0.44 -2.67 8.05
N GLU A 62 -1.41 -2.89 8.94
CA GLU A 62 -1.98 -4.21 9.20
C GLU A 62 -2.82 -4.74 8.03
N GLU A 63 -3.63 -3.88 7.41
CA GLU A 63 -4.42 -4.24 6.23
C GLU A 63 -3.52 -4.56 5.04
N PHE A 64 -2.50 -3.73 4.82
CA PHE A 64 -1.48 -3.99 3.80
C PHE A 64 -0.82 -5.36 4.00
N LEU A 65 -0.40 -5.69 5.22
CA LEU A 65 0.20 -7.00 5.51
C LEU A 65 -0.76 -8.17 5.34
N LYS A 66 -2.05 -7.99 5.67
CA LYS A 66 -3.07 -9.04 5.51
C LYS A 66 -3.29 -9.38 4.05
N ALA A 67 -3.23 -8.42 3.15
CA ALA A 67 -3.46 -8.65 1.72
C ALA A 67 -2.28 -9.29 0.99
N VAL A 68 -1.05 -9.05 1.46
CA VAL A 68 0.17 -9.58 0.82
C VAL A 68 0.55 -10.98 1.34
N ARG A 69 -0.11 -11.46 2.41
CA ARG A 69 0.18 -12.74 3.07
C ARG A 69 -0.62 -13.91 2.51
#